data_AF-A0A2T5JSU6-F1
#
_entry.id   AF-A0A2T5JSU6-F1
#
_cell.length_a   1.000
_cell.length_b   1.000
_cell.length_c   1.000
_cell.angle_alpha   90.00
_cell.angle_beta   90.00
_cell.angle_gamma   90.00
#
_symmetry.space_group_name_H-M   'P 1'
#
loop_
_entity.id
_entity.type
_entity.pdbx_description
1 polymer ?
#
loop_
_entity_poly.entity_id
_entity_poly.type
_entity_poly.pdbx_seq_one_letter_code
_entity_poly.pdbx_strand_id
1 'polypeptide(L)'
;MTTRFERKLDTSLLDLPLAADFLPFNDLLRAWVPAGDGTAGGANMRDGLRLAIRRNYVNFYLAGQSVARVDFGQRPKCLKLTVHDKYVRGEQEQGQKTMRFVSGKPSDTPAIVADWISNARANAEGKAKRDGDREKTFVDEVISHNPNVIDVEMAMPGVLNDNGNPTAPRMDIVALEPHGDGWQLVFWEAKLSRNDEAKSLTEPQVFRQLEKYRTWLRDHEADVIAAYQQTCRILVDFRERTMKSNPDIGELGSGIRAVADGAVLALDPTIRLLIDGRKDTGRFADRHLAPLKEETTAHLVQKDADLILPVGTTAAAAPVTD
;
A
#
# COMPACT_ATOMS: atom_id res chain seq x y z
N MET A 1 -1.53 19.31 17.97
CA MET A 1 -0.51 18.23 17.99
C MET A 1 -0.43 17.66 16.59
N THR A 2 0.58 18.02 15.80
CA THR A 2 0.89 17.36 14.53
C THR A 2 1.40 15.95 14.84
N THR A 3 0.67 14.92 14.39
CA THR A 3 1.10 13.53 14.55
C THR A 3 2.28 13.29 13.62
N ARG A 4 3.46 13.00 14.16
CA ARG A 4 4.66 12.64 13.39
C ARG A 4 4.39 11.44 12.48
N PHE A 5 4.89 11.49 11.24
CA PHE A 5 4.86 10.35 10.33
C PHE A 5 5.87 9.30 10.81
N GLU A 6 5.39 8.16 11.29
CA GLU A 6 6.22 7.10 11.83
C GLU A 6 5.75 5.72 11.34
N ARG A 7 6.71 4.85 11.07
CA ARG A 7 6.50 3.45 10.69
C ARG A 7 7.23 2.55 11.69
N LYS A 8 6.71 2.53 12.91
CA LYS A 8 7.34 1.87 14.05
C LYS A 8 6.39 0.85 14.66
N LEU A 9 6.90 -0.35 14.88
CA LEU A 9 6.26 -1.42 15.64
C LEU A 9 7.18 -1.84 16.77
N ASP A 10 6.59 -2.27 17.86
CA ASP A 10 7.31 -3.01 18.89
C ASP A 10 7.25 -4.50 18.55
N THR A 11 8.17 -4.94 17.69
CA THR A 11 8.22 -6.34 17.25
C THR A 11 8.56 -7.31 18.38
N SER A 12 9.06 -6.83 19.52
CA SER A 12 9.25 -7.66 20.72
C SER A 12 7.96 -8.26 21.27
N LEU A 13 6.80 -7.68 20.92
CA LEU A 13 5.50 -8.28 21.24
C LEU A 13 5.30 -9.63 20.56
N LEU A 14 5.94 -9.88 19.42
CA LEU A 14 5.84 -11.14 18.69
C LEU A 14 6.61 -12.29 19.36
N ASP A 15 7.55 -11.97 20.25
CA ASP A 15 8.32 -12.95 21.02
C ASP A 15 7.60 -13.38 22.31
N LEU A 16 6.47 -12.73 22.64
CA LEU A 16 5.66 -13.11 23.80
C LEU A 16 4.83 -14.36 23.48
N PRO A 17 4.67 -15.32 24.42
CA PRO A 17 3.81 -16.48 24.23
C PRO A 17 2.39 -16.10 23.80
N LEU A 18 1.88 -14.99 24.34
CA LEU A 18 0.57 -14.44 24.02
C LEU A 18 0.37 -14.12 22.53
N ALA A 19 1.43 -13.70 21.84
CA ALA A 19 1.40 -13.43 20.41
C ALA A 19 1.61 -14.70 19.58
N ALA A 20 2.48 -15.61 20.04
CA ALA A 20 2.70 -16.90 19.41
C ALA A 20 1.41 -17.74 19.34
N ASP A 21 0.59 -17.70 20.39
CA ASP A 21 -0.68 -18.43 20.46
C ASP A 21 -1.87 -17.67 19.83
N PHE A 22 -1.66 -16.45 19.33
CA PHE A 22 -2.71 -15.67 18.71
C PHE A 22 -2.92 -16.07 17.24
N LEU A 23 -3.54 -17.24 17.05
CA LEU A 23 -3.76 -17.90 15.75
C LEU A 23 -4.23 -16.96 14.63
N PRO A 24 -5.20 -16.03 14.84
CA PRO A 24 -5.68 -15.17 13.76
C PRO A 24 -4.59 -14.26 13.18
N PHE A 25 -3.63 -13.81 13.99
CA PHE A 25 -2.51 -13.02 13.48
C PHE A 25 -1.53 -13.89 12.68
N ASN A 26 -1.24 -15.10 13.15
CA ASN A 26 -0.38 -16.04 12.43
C ASN A 26 -1.00 -16.45 11.09
N ASP A 27 -2.32 -16.64 11.04
CA ASP A 27 -3.04 -16.96 9.80
C ASP A 27 -3.02 -15.80 8.81
N LEU A 28 -3.13 -14.55 9.28
CA LEU A 28 -2.93 -13.36 8.43
C LEU A 28 -1.50 -13.28 7.87
N LEU A 29 -0.49 -13.59 8.69
CA LEU A 29 0.90 -13.63 8.24
C LEU A 29 1.14 -14.77 7.23
N ARG A 30 0.53 -15.94 7.40
CA ARG A 30 0.60 -17.03 6.42
C ARG A 30 -0.03 -16.67 5.08
N ALA A 31 -1.10 -15.87 5.11
CA ALA A 31 -1.77 -15.37 3.91
C ALA A 31 -1.09 -14.13 3.29
N TRP A 32 -0.09 -13.54 3.94
CA TRP A 32 0.67 -12.43 3.39
C TRP A 32 1.57 -12.90 2.24
N VAL A 33 1.51 -12.17 1.13
CA VAL A 33 2.35 -12.39 -0.04
C VAL A 33 3.15 -11.10 -0.31
N PRO A 34 4.48 -11.16 -0.34
CA PRO A 34 5.32 -10.04 -0.74
C PRO A 34 4.94 -9.45 -2.10
N ALA A 35 5.27 -8.18 -2.33
CA ALA A 35 5.08 -7.57 -3.64
C ALA A 35 5.91 -8.30 -4.71
N GLY A 36 5.48 -8.26 -5.97
CA GLY A 36 6.19 -8.90 -7.09
C GLY A 36 6.14 -10.43 -7.15
N ASP A 37 5.65 -11.11 -6.11
CA ASP A 37 5.49 -12.57 -6.07
C ASP A 37 4.24 -13.06 -6.85
N GLY A 38 3.68 -12.19 -7.69
CA GLY A 38 2.55 -12.50 -8.59
C GLY A 38 2.94 -13.27 -9.84
N THR A 39 4.15 -13.86 -9.91
CA THR A 39 4.59 -14.56 -11.12
C THR A 39 3.69 -15.75 -11.44
N ALA A 40 3.05 -15.64 -12.61
CA ALA A 40 2.35 -16.66 -13.38
C ALA A 40 0.94 -17.06 -12.91
N GLY A 41 -0.05 -16.17 -13.05
CA GLY A 41 -1.45 -16.53 -13.41
C GLY A 41 -2.19 -17.57 -12.56
N GLY A 42 -1.66 -17.91 -11.38
CA GLY A 42 -2.17 -18.94 -10.49
C GLY A 42 -3.11 -18.37 -9.44
N ALA A 43 -3.93 -19.25 -8.85
CA ALA A 43 -4.91 -18.91 -7.81
C ALA A 43 -4.33 -18.04 -6.66
N ASN A 44 -3.02 -18.16 -6.37
CA ASN A 44 -2.33 -17.42 -5.31
C ASN A 44 -2.28 -15.89 -5.52
N MET A 45 -2.27 -15.39 -6.76
CA MET A 45 -2.17 -13.94 -7.02
C MET A 45 -3.41 -13.19 -6.54
N ARG A 46 -4.57 -13.84 -6.53
CA ARG A 46 -5.85 -13.20 -6.19
C ARG A 46 -6.19 -13.30 -4.70
N ASP A 47 -5.50 -14.15 -3.92
CA ASP A 47 -5.79 -14.41 -2.49
C ASP A 47 -4.72 -13.83 -1.53
N GLY A 48 -3.55 -13.47 -2.06
CA GLY A 48 -2.45 -12.97 -1.26
C GLY A 48 -2.77 -11.62 -0.61
N LEU A 49 -2.64 -11.54 0.72
CA LEU A 49 -2.77 -10.28 1.44
C LEU A 49 -1.53 -9.42 1.19
N ARG A 50 -1.74 -8.11 1.05
CA ARG A 50 -0.68 -7.08 1.10
C ARG A 50 -0.56 -6.55 2.52
N LEU A 51 0.66 -6.23 2.94
CA LEU A 51 0.94 -5.74 4.28
C LEU A 51 1.36 -4.28 4.24
N ALA A 52 0.75 -3.47 5.10
CA ALA A 52 1.06 -2.06 5.25
C ALA A 52 1.41 -1.78 6.72
N ILE A 53 2.65 -1.36 6.98
CA ILE A 53 3.14 -1.07 8.34
C ILE A 53 2.81 0.37 8.70
N ARG A 54 2.33 0.64 9.91
CA ARG A 54 2.00 1.98 10.40
C ARG A 54 2.52 2.13 11.83
N ARG A 55 2.34 3.31 12.44
CA ARG A 55 2.71 3.53 13.85
C ARG A 55 1.86 2.64 14.77
N ASN A 56 2.50 1.65 15.38
CA ASN A 56 1.94 0.67 16.31
C ASN A 56 0.84 -0.23 15.74
N TYR A 57 0.68 -0.32 14.42
CA TYR A 57 -0.21 -1.31 13.83
C TYR A 57 0.25 -1.72 12.44
N VAL A 58 -0.16 -2.91 12.03
CA VAL A 58 -0.11 -3.34 10.63
C VAL A 58 -1.53 -3.45 10.09
N ASN A 59 -1.66 -3.32 8.78
CA ASN A 59 -2.93 -3.48 8.10
C ASN A 59 -2.74 -4.40 6.90
N PHE A 60 -3.62 -5.39 6.78
CA PHE A 60 -3.64 -6.36 5.71
C PHE A 60 -4.70 -5.95 4.68
N TYR A 61 -4.32 -5.95 3.41
CA TYR A 61 -5.16 -5.54 2.30
C TYR A 61 -5.35 -6.67 1.30
N LEU A 62 -6.51 -6.68 0.64
CA LEU A 62 -6.80 -7.54 -0.51
C LEU A 62 -7.57 -6.70 -1.52
N ALA A 63 -7.12 -6.65 -2.78
CA ALA A 63 -7.76 -5.85 -3.82
C ALA A 63 -8.01 -4.38 -3.38
N GLY A 64 -7.03 -3.77 -2.72
CA GLY A 64 -7.08 -2.40 -2.18
C GLY A 64 -8.10 -2.18 -1.03
N GLN A 65 -8.66 -3.24 -0.47
CA GLN A 65 -9.53 -3.16 0.71
C GLN A 65 -8.79 -3.63 1.96
N SER A 66 -8.89 -2.86 3.05
CA SER A 66 -8.40 -3.28 4.37
C SER A 66 -9.24 -4.44 4.89
N VAL A 67 -8.62 -5.62 5.00
CA VAL A 67 -9.21 -6.87 5.50
C VAL A 67 -9.12 -6.89 7.02
N ALA A 68 -7.92 -6.70 7.57
CA ALA A 68 -7.69 -6.76 9.00
C ALA A 68 -6.58 -5.79 9.42
N ARG A 69 -6.81 -5.09 10.53
CA ARG A 69 -5.82 -4.25 11.21
C ARG A 69 -5.36 -4.96 12.48
N VAL A 70 -4.07 -4.97 12.77
CA VAL A 70 -3.52 -5.54 14.00
C VAL A 70 -2.70 -4.48 14.73
N ASP A 71 -3.23 -4.00 15.85
CA ASP A 71 -2.57 -3.04 16.74
C ASP A 71 -1.63 -3.74 17.72
N PHE A 72 -0.41 -3.22 17.82
CA PHE A 72 0.67 -3.62 18.71
C PHE A 72 0.57 -2.82 20.00
N GLY A 73 -0.40 -3.20 20.83
CA GLY A 73 -0.73 -2.53 22.09
C GLY A 73 0.43 -2.58 23.08
N GLN A 74 0.79 -1.43 23.63
CA GLN A 74 1.93 -1.28 24.55
C GLN A 74 1.54 -1.43 26.03
N ARG A 75 0.32 -1.01 26.40
CA ARG A 75 -0.19 -1.05 27.78
C ARG A 75 -1.69 -1.37 27.79
N PRO A 76 -2.10 -2.61 28.12
CA PRO A 76 -1.24 -3.78 28.31
C PRO A 76 -0.54 -4.22 27.01
N LYS A 77 0.58 -4.93 27.13
CA LYS A 77 1.27 -5.59 26.01
C LYS A 77 0.36 -6.65 25.41
N CYS A 78 -0.23 -6.37 24.25
CA CYS A 78 -1.17 -7.28 23.57
C CYS A 78 -1.30 -6.94 22.08
N LEU A 79 -1.68 -7.94 21.29
CA LEU A 79 -2.14 -7.72 19.92
C LEU A 79 -3.66 -7.53 19.92
N LYS A 80 -4.13 -6.54 19.17
CA LYS A 80 -5.57 -6.30 18.96
C LYS A 80 -5.86 -6.32 17.48
N LEU A 81 -6.57 -7.35 17.04
CA LEU A 81 -7.02 -7.48 15.67
C LEU A 81 -8.41 -6.86 15.53
N THR A 82 -8.57 -6.01 14.51
CA THR A 82 -9.85 -5.41 14.12
C THR A 82 -10.16 -5.79 12.67
N VAL A 83 -11.34 -6.34 12.43
CA VAL A 83 -11.84 -6.75 11.10
C VAL A 83 -13.23 -6.19 10.88
N HIS A 84 -13.57 -5.83 9.65
CA HIS A 84 -14.91 -5.33 9.35
C HIS A 84 -15.94 -6.46 9.42
N ASP A 85 -17.10 -6.19 10.03
CA ASP A 85 -18.11 -7.22 10.33
C ASP A 85 -18.62 -7.96 9.08
N LYS A 86 -18.78 -7.24 7.96
CA LYS A 86 -19.08 -7.81 6.63
C LYS A 86 -18.16 -8.96 6.18
N TYR A 87 -16.93 -9.05 6.69
CA TYR A 87 -16.01 -10.14 6.37
C TYR A 87 -16.13 -11.31 7.34
N VAL A 88 -16.64 -11.08 8.55
CA VAL A 88 -16.85 -12.09 9.58
C VAL A 88 -18.21 -12.77 9.41
N ARG A 89 -19.26 -12.00 9.11
CA ARG A 89 -20.66 -12.46 9.06
C ARG A 89 -21.24 -12.55 7.63
N GLY A 90 -20.46 -12.15 6.63
CA GLY A 90 -20.90 -12.07 5.22
C GLY A 90 -21.72 -10.82 4.89
N GLU A 91 -22.26 -10.76 3.66
CA GLU A 91 -22.92 -9.57 3.07
C GLU A 91 -24.23 -9.12 3.75
N GLN A 92 -24.71 -9.83 4.78
CA GLN A 92 -26.00 -9.56 5.40
C GLN A 92 -26.02 -8.31 6.31
N GLU A 93 -24.85 -7.77 6.74
CA GLU A 93 -24.79 -6.54 7.55
C GLU A 93 -24.32 -5.32 6.74
N GLN A 94 -25.19 -4.31 6.63
CA GLN A 94 -24.86 -2.99 6.12
C GLN A 94 -24.48 -2.05 7.28
N GLY A 95 -23.21 -1.62 7.35
CA GLY A 95 -22.74 -0.63 8.33
C GLY A 95 -21.22 -0.65 8.55
N GLN A 96 -20.66 0.35 9.24
CA GLN A 96 -19.22 0.44 9.56
C GLN A 96 -18.82 -0.34 10.84
N LYS A 97 -19.52 -1.43 11.16
CA LYS A 97 -19.24 -2.21 12.36
C LYS A 97 -17.94 -3.01 12.20
N THR A 98 -17.18 -3.10 13.27
CA THR A 98 -15.94 -3.88 13.33
C THR A 98 -15.98 -4.86 14.48
N MET A 99 -15.42 -6.04 14.26
CA MET A 99 -15.18 -7.05 15.28
C MET A 99 -13.74 -6.93 15.79
N ARG A 100 -13.54 -7.20 17.07
CA ARG A 100 -12.24 -7.06 17.74
C ARG A 100 -11.85 -8.35 18.45
N PHE A 101 -10.62 -8.77 18.23
CA PHE A 101 -9.99 -9.93 18.87
C PHE A 101 -8.74 -9.46 19.61
N VAL A 102 -8.51 -9.96 20.82
CA VAL A 102 -7.39 -9.52 21.67
C VAL A 102 -6.59 -10.75 22.09
N SER A 103 -5.30 -10.75 21.84
CA SER A 103 -4.41 -11.83 22.27
C SER A 103 -4.55 -12.09 23.78
N GLY A 104 -4.72 -13.36 24.18
CA GLY A 104 -4.93 -13.72 25.58
C GLY A 104 -6.34 -13.53 26.13
N LYS A 105 -7.30 -13.17 25.28
CA LYS A 105 -8.71 -13.10 25.66
C LYS A 105 -9.55 -14.00 24.76
N PRO A 106 -10.46 -14.81 25.32
CA PRO A 106 -11.40 -15.58 24.52
C PRO A 106 -12.33 -14.64 23.74
N SER A 107 -12.84 -15.12 22.62
CA SER A 107 -13.85 -14.47 21.80
C SER A 107 -14.99 -15.45 21.54
N ASP A 108 -16.22 -15.00 21.70
CA ASP A 108 -17.42 -15.81 21.41
C ASP A 108 -17.64 -16.00 19.89
N THR A 109 -16.99 -15.18 19.07
CA THR A 109 -16.98 -15.32 17.61
C THR A 109 -15.70 -16.02 17.16
N PRO A 110 -15.79 -17.08 16.33
CA PRO A 110 -14.61 -17.69 15.72
C PRO A 110 -13.86 -16.72 14.80
N ALA A 111 -12.53 -16.76 14.86
CA ALA A 111 -11.66 -15.94 14.02
C ALA A 111 -11.10 -16.77 12.85
N ILE A 112 -11.94 -17.02 11.84
CA ILE A 112 -11.58 -17.83 10.68
C ILE A 112 -11.06 -16.90 9.58
N VAL A 113 -9.74 -16.70 9.51
CA VAL A 113 -9.11 -15.76 8.57
C VAL A 113 -9.40 -16.09 7.10
N ALA A 114 -9.46 -17.38 6.76
CA ALA A 114 -9.80 -17.83 5.40
C ALA A 114 -11.17 -17.32 4.93
N ASP A 115 -12.17 -17.31 5.82
CA ASP A 115 -13.50 -16.78 5.52
C ASP A 115 -13.45 -15.27 5.29
N TRP A 116 -12.64 -14.56 6.08
CA TRP A 116 -12.48 -13.11 5.92
C TRP A 116 -11.87 -12.75 4.57
N ILE A 117 -10.85 -13.49 4.14
CA ILE A 117 -10.20 -13.34 2.82
C ILE A 117 -11.21 -13.64 1.71
N SER A 118 -11.90 -14.78 1.79
CA SER A 118 -12.93 -15.18 0.81
C SER A 118 -14.05 -14.14 0.68
N ASN A 119 -14.57 -13.65 1.81
CA ASN A 119 -15.59 -12.61 1.83
C ASN A 119 -15.05 -11.26 1.31
N ALA A 120 -13.80 -10.91 1.60
CA ALA A 120 -13.17 -9.69 1.08
C ALA A 120 -13.01 -9.71 -0.43
N ARG A 121 -12.62 -10.87 -0.98
CA ARG A 121 -12.57 -11.13 -2.42
C ARG A 121 -13.95 -11.03 -3.06
N ALA A 122 -14.94 -11.77 -2.55
CA ALA A 122 -16.30 -11.72 -3.08
C ALA A 122 -16.84 -10.28 -3.09
N ASN A 123 -16.53 -9.52 -2.03
CA ASN A 123 -16.88 -8.11 -1.95
C ASN A 123 -16.17 -7.25 -3.01
N ALA A 124 -14.89 -7.51 -3.29
CA ALA A 124 -14.13 -6.83 -4.34
C ALA A 124 -14.72 -7.12 -5.73
N GLU A 125 -14.99 -8.39 -6.03
CA GLU A 125 -15.55 -8.84 -7.31
C GLU A 125 -16.97 -8.32 -7.53
N GLY A 126 -17.83 -8.36 -6.51
CA GLY A 126 -19.18 -7.81 -6.57
C GLY A 126 -19.21 -6.28 -6.77
N LYS A 127 -18.21 -5.57 -6.24
CA LYS A 127 -18.08 -4.11 -6.31
C LYS A 127 -17.29 -3.59 -7.51
N ALA A 128 -16.58 -4.45 -8.23
CA ALA A 128 -15.79 -4.10 -9.41
C ALA A 128 -16.59 -3.48 -10.57
N LYS A 129 -17.88 -3.17 -10.38
CA LYS A 129 -18.72 -2.35 -11.26
C LYS A 129 -18.53 -0.84 -11.05
N ARG A 130 -18.00 -0.38 -9.91
CA ARG A 130 -17.80 1.05 -9.59
C ARG A 130 -16.36 1.50 -9.79
N ASP A 131 -16.16 2.75 -10.18
CA ASP A 131 -14.86 3.29 -10.61
C ASP A 131 -13.80 3.22 -9.51
N GLY A 132 -14.08 3.71 -8.31
CA GLY A 132 -13.13 3.65 -7.20
C GLY A 132 -12.80 2.23 -6.70
N ASP A 133 -13.69 1.25 -6.92
CA ASP A 133 -13.39 -0.15 -6.56
C ASP A 133 -12.48 -0.82 -7.60
N ARG A 134 -12.56 -0.38 -8.86
CA ARG A 134 -11.70 -0.88 -9.94
C ARG A 134 -10.28 -0.30 -9.87
N GLU A 135 -10.15 0.94 -9.43
CA GLU A 135 -8.86 1.57 -9.16
C GLU A 135 -8.08 0.79 -8.09
N LYS A 136 -8.76 0.36 -7.03
CA LYS A 136 -8.19 -0.48 -5.96
C LYS A 136 -7.71 -1.85 -6.44
N THR A 137 -8.49 -2.52 -7.28
CA THR A 137 -8.06 -3.80 -7.87
C THR A 137 -6.87 -3.60 -8.81
N PHE A 138 -6.83 -2.48 -9.54
CA PHE A 138 -5.71 -2.13 -10.41
C PHE A 138 -4.42 -1.89 -9.62
N VAL A 139 -4.50 -1.14 -8.51
CA VAL A 139 -3.36 -0.95 -7.59
C VAL A 139 -2.81 -2.30 -7.12
N ASP A 140 -3.66 -3.20 -6.63
CA ASP A 140 -3.20 -4.51 -6.15
C ASP A 140 -2.56 -5.38 -7.24
N GLU A 141 -3.08 -5.29 -8.47
CA GLU A 141 -2.51 -5.95 -9.64
C GLU A 141 -1.11 -5.40 -9.97
N VAL A 142 -0.92 -4.08 -9.91
CA VAL A 142 0.39 -3.44 -10.09
C VAL A 142 1.37 -3.92 -9.01
N ILE A 143 0.95 -3.94 -7.74
CA ILE A 143 1.80 -4.43 -6.62
C ILE A 143 2.28 -5.86 -6.88
N SER A 144 1.44 -6.72 -7.44
CA SER A 144 1.79 -8.10 -7.74
C SER A 144 2.90 -8.28 -8.79
N HIS A 145 3.14 -7.27 -9.63
CA HIS A 145 4.17 -7.28 -10.67
C HIS A 145 5.47 -6.56 -10.26
N ASN A 146 5.48 -5.89 -9.10
CA ASN A 146 6.56 -4.98 -8.72
C ASN A 146 7.15 -5.35 -7.36
N PRO A 147 8.26 -6.12 -7.32
CA PRO A 147 8.81 -6.69 -6.08
C PRO A 147 9.33 -5.66 -5.08
N ASN A 148 9.60 -4.45 -5.54
CA ASN A 148 10.11 -3.36 -4.72
C ASN A 148 9.01 -2.40 -4.23
N VAL A 149 7.73 -2.74 -4.37
CA VAL A 149 6.66 -2.01 -3.66
C VAL A 149 6.73 -2.34 -2.17
N ILE A 150 6.76 -1.30 -1.33
CA ILE A 150 6.95 -1.41 0.12
C ILE A 150 5.75 -0.96 0.95
N ASP A 151 4.79 -0.27 0.34
CA ASP A 151 3.58 0.18 1.02
C ASP A 151 2.44 0.44 0.04
N VAL A 152 1.22 0.29 0.56
CA VAL A 152 -0.03 0.61 -0.12
C VAL A 152 -0.82 1.56 0.76
N GLU A 153 -1.51 2.52 0.16
CA GLU A 153 -2.35 3.49 0.86
C GLU A 153 -1.57 4.26 1.96
N MET A 154 -0.41 4.82 1.60
CA MET A 154 0.39 5.64 2.50
C MET A 154 -0.45 6.81 3.00
N ALA A 155 -0.86 6.74 4.26
CA ALA A 155 -1.66 7.78 4.89
C ALA A 155 -0.73 8.88 5.42
N MET A 156 -0.98 10.10 4.97
CA MET A 156 -0.40 11.28 5.62
C MET A 156 -1.11 11.55 6.95
N PRO A 157 -0.44 12.22 7.91
CA PRO A 157 -1.06 12.75 9.12
C PRO A 157 -2.35 13.52 8.80
N GLY A 158 -3.34 13.42 9.69
CA GLY A 158 -4.65 14.02 9.46
C GLY A 158 -4.56 15.53 9.23
N VAL A 159 -4.99 15.98 8.05
CA VAL A 159 -5.22 17.38 7.71
C VAL A 159 -6.72 17.67 7.82
N LEU A 160 -7.12 18.90 8.10
CA LEU A 160 -8.52 19.27 7.95
C LEU A 160 -8.81 19.49 6.47
N ASN A 161 -9.91 18.94 5.95
CA ASN A 161 -10.42 19.34 4.64
C ASN A 161 -11.07 20.74 4.70
N ASP A 162 -11.50 21.23 3.54
CA ASP A 162 -12.10 22.57 3.40
C ASP A 162 -13.37 22.76 4.27
N ASN A 163 -14.00 21.67 4.72
CA ASN A 163 -15.15 21.67 5.61
C ASN A 163 -14.78 21.55 7.10
N GLY A 164 -13.48 21.63 7.45
CA GLY A 164 -12.99 21.48 8.81
C GLY A 164 -13.02 20.05 9.35
N ASN A 165 -13.27 19.04 8.50
CA ASN A 165 -13.27 17.64 8.91
C ASN A 165 -11.87 17.03 8.75
N PRO A 166 -11.37 16.26 9.74
CA PRO A 166 -10.09 15.57 9.60
C PRO A 166 -10.16 14.53 8.47
N THR A 167 -9.28 14.67 7.50
CA THR A 167 -8.99 13.71 6.44
C THR A 167 -7.55 13.27 6.55
N ALA A 168 -7.27 12.02 6.21
CA ALA A 168 -5.91 11.53 6.05
C ALA A 168 -5.75 11.18 4.56
N PRO A 169 -5.31 12.14 3.72
CA PRO A 169 -5.09 11.87 2.31
C PRO A 169 -4.02 10.79 2.16
N ARG A 170 -4.12 10.03 1.07
CA ARG A 170 -3.32 8.83 0.87
C ARG A 170 -2.73 8.82 -0.52
N MET A 171 -1.47 8.41 -0.58
CA MET A 171 -0.83 8.01 -1.84
C MET A 171 -0.98 6.51 -2.00
N ASP A 172 -1.30 6.06 -3.20
CA ASP A 172 -1.72 4.67 -3.42
C ASP A 172 -0.59 3.67 -3.27
N ILE A 173 0.59 3.95 -3.85
CA ILE A 173 1.74 3.03 -3.86
C ILE A 173 3.01 3.78 -3.48
N VAL A 174 3.83 3.14 -2.63
CA VAL A 174 5.23 3.54 -2.40
C VAL A 174 6.13 2.40 -2.83
N ALA A 175 7.10 2.70 -3.68
CA ALA A 175 8.07 1.72 -4.17
C ALA A 175 9.51 2.21 -4.01
N LEU A 176 10.44 1.28 -4.15
CA LEU A 176 11.88 1.55 -4.25
C LEU A 176 12.34 1.34 -5.69
N GLU A 177 13.16 2.27 -6.18
CA GLU A 177 13.88 2.08 -7.44
C GLU A 177 15.37 2.40 -7.28
N PRO A 178 16.25 1.81 -8.09
CA PRO A 178 17.68 2.14 -8.08
C PRO A 178 17.91 3.62 -8.36
N HIS A 179 18.81 4.26 -7.61
CA HIS A 179 19.17 5.66 -7.80
C HIS A 179 20.62 5.92 -7.36
N GLY A 180 21.49 6.24 -8.32
CA GLY A 180 22.92 6.35 -8.08
C GLY A 180 23.48 5.04 -7.49
N ASP A 181 24.24 5.16 -6.41
CA ASP A 181 24.80 4.01 -5.67
C ASP A 181 23.83 3.42 -4.62
N GLY A 182 22.57 3.89 -4.60
CA GLY A 182 21.57 3.48 -3.62
C GLY A 182 20.19 3.30 -4.24
N TRP A 183 19.18 3.68 -3.46
CA TRP A 183 17.78 3.56 -3.81
C TRP A 183 17.07 4.88 -3.58
N GLN A 184 15.92 5.07 -4.22
CA GLN A 184 15.02 6.17 -3.91
C GLN A 184 13.59 5.69 -3.68
N LEU A 185 12.89 6.38 -2.79
CA LEU A 185 11.45 6.26 -2.60
C LEU A 185 10.73 6.94 -3.76
N VAL A 186 9.79 6.23 -4.39
CA VAL A 186 8.90 6.78 -5.42
C VAL A 186 7.45 6.58 -5.02
N PHE A 187 6.65 7.61 -5.28
CA PHE A 187 5.24 7.65 -4.92
C PHE A 187 4.39 7.65 -6.19
N TRP A 188 3.37 6.79 -6.21
CA TRP A 188 2.45 6.70 -7.33
C TRP A 188 1.01 6.93 -6.85
N GLU A 189 0.30 7.76 -7.58
CA GLU A 189 -1.14 7.92 -7.51
C GLU A 189 -1.76 7.20 -8.74
N ALA A 190 -2.68 6.29 -8.49
CA ALA A 190 -3.36 5.53 -9.52
C ALA A 190 -4.67 6.20 -9.91
N LYS A 191 -4.96 6.24 -11.22
CA LYS A 191 -6.26 6.68 -11.74
C LYS A 191 -6.71 5.75 -12.85
N LEU A 192 -8.01 5.61 -13.03
CA LEU A 192 -8.54 5.02 -14.26
C LEU A 192 -8.51 6.06 -15.39
N SER A 193 -8.32 5.63 -16.64
CA SER A 193 -8.42 6.51 -17.83
C SER A 193 -9.75 7.26 -17.93
N ARG A 194 -10.81 6.72 -17.35
CA ARG A 194 -12.13 7.35 -17.30
C ARG A 194 -12.33 8.30 -16.12
N ASN A 195 -11.36 8.42 -15.21
CA ASN A 195 -11.43 9.33 -14.08
C ASN A 195 -11.34 10.79 -14.59
N ASP A 196 -12.35 11.60 -14.27
CA ASP A 196 -12.43 12.97 -14.76
C ASP A 196 -11.39 13.91 -14.13
N GLU A 197 -10.81 13.56 -12.98
CA GLU A 197 -9.72 14.32 -12.37
C GLU A 197 -8.42 14.24 -13.19
N ALA A 198 -8.21 13.11 -13.87
CA ALA A 198 -7.05 12.86 -14.72
C ALA A 198 -7.26 13.30 -16.18
N LYS A 199 -8.51 13.58 -16.58
CA LYS A 199 -8.82 14.10 -17.92
C LYS A 199 -8.74 15.62 -17.93
N SER A 200 -7.93 16.17 -18.81
CA SER A 200 -8.02 17.57 -19.19
C SER A 200 -7.44 17.79 -20.58
N LEU A 201 -7.88 18.86 -21.24
CA LEU A 201 -7.23 19.43 -22.43
C LEU A 201 -6.29 20.59 -22.07
N THR A 202 -6.33 21.04 -20.81
CA THR A 202 -5.48 22.09 -20.25
C THR A 202 -4.86 21.55 -18.97
N GLU A 203 -5.32 21.98 -17.79
CA GLU A 203 -4.81 21.54 -16.48
C GLU A 203 -5.75 20.50 -15.84
N PRO A 204 -5.30 19.25 -15.63
CA PRO A 204 -5.99 18.22 -14.86
C PRO A 204 -6.21 18.58 -13.38
N GLN A 205 -7.37 18.22 -12.83
CA GLN A 205 -7.69 18.49 -11.42
C GLN A 205 -6.77 17.71 -10.46
N VAL A 206 -6.27 16.56 -10.89
CA VAL A 206 -5.34 15.72 -10.11
C VAL A 206 -4.09 16.50 -9.70
N PHE A 207 -3.65 17.51 -10.44
CA PHE A 207 -2.46 18.30 -10.08
C PHE A 207 -2.60 19.04 -8.75
N ARG A 208 -3.81 19.48 -8.39
CA ARG A 208 -4.05 20.08 -7.07
C ARG A 208 -3.83 19.09 -5.93
N GLN A 209 -4.12 17.81 -6.18
CA GLN A 209 -3.86 16.73 -5.24
C GLN A 209 -2.36 16.44 -5.17
N LEU A 210 -1.68 16.32 -6.33
CA LEU A 210 -0.24 16.06 -6.39
C LEU A 210 0.56 17.17 -5.70
N GLU A 211 0.18 18.43 -5.88
CA GLU A 211 0.91 19.56 -5.28
C GLU A 211 0.82 19.57 -3.74
N LYS A 212 -0.34 19.18 -3.18
CA LYS A 212 -0.49 18.99 -1.73
C LYS A 212 0.47 17.91 -1.22
N TYR A 213 0.64 16.84 -1.98
CA TYR A 213 1.52 15.72 -1.62
C TYR A 213 2.99 16.13 -1.73
N ARG A 214 3.39 16.79 -2.82
CA ARG A 214 4.76 17.32 -3.01
C ARG A 214 5.16 18.27 -1.89
N THR A 215 4.29 19.24 -1.57
CA THR A 215 4.51 20.18 -0.48
C THR A 215 4.71 19.44 0.84
N TRP A 216 3.86 18.46 1.16
CA TRP A 216 3.98 17.70 2.39
C TRP A 216 5.28 16.86 2.44
N LEU A 217 5.64 16.18 1.34
CA LEU A 217 6.85 15.38 1.26
C LEU A 217 8.11 16.22 1.46
N ARG A 218 8.21 17.39 0.81
CA ARG A 218 9.33 18.31 0.99
C ARG A 218 9.50 18.71 2.46
N ASP A 219 8.39 19.01 3.13
CA ASP A 219 8.42 19.47 4.52
C ASP A 219 8.71 18.32 5.52
N HIS A 220 8.62 17.05 5.09
CA HIS A 220 8.75 15.86 5.95
C HIS A 220 9.76 14.82 5.42
N GLU A 221 10.63 15.19 4.48
CA GLU A 221 11.49 14.26 3.72
C GLU A 221 12.28 13.33 4.65
N ALA A 222 12.98 13.90 5.64
CA ALA A 222 13.79 13.14 6.58
C ALA A 222 12.97 12.14 7.42
N ASP A 223 11.77 12.53 7.86
CA ASP A 223 10.87 11.65 8.60
C ASP A 223 10.35 10.51 7.71
N VAL A 224 10.04 10.80 6.43
CA VAL A 224 9.58 9.81 5.45
C VAL A 224 10.69 8.80 5.13
N ILE A 225 11.92 9.26 4.87
CA ILE A 225 13.08 8.39 4.63
C ILE A 225 13.32 7.48 5.84
N ALA A 226 13.42 8.06 7.05
CA ALA A 226 13.65 7.29 8.27
C ALA A 226 12.54 6.25 8.52
N ALA A 227 11.30 6.64 8.27
CA ALA A 227 10.15 5.76 8.37
C ALA A 227 10.21 4.59 7.38
N TYR A 228 10.58 4.81 6.11
CA TYR A 228 10.63 3.72 5.14
C TYR A 228 11.88 2.84 5.25
N GLN A 229 13.00 3.36 5.73
CA GLN A 229 14.11 2.52 6.19
C GLN A 229 13.65 1.54 7.27
N GLN A 230 12.90 2.04 8.25
CA GLN A 230 12.35 1.20 9.31
C GLN A 230 11.31 0.19 8.78
N THR A 231 10.46 0.60 7.84
CA THR A 231 9.51 -0.30 7.15
C THR A 231 10.26 -1.46 6.51
N CYS A 232 11.35 -1.22 5.77
CA CYS A 232 12.13 -2.27 5.12
C CYS A 232 12.68 -3.28 6.13
N ARG A 233 13.24 -2.81 7.26
CA ARG A 233 13.72 -3.69 8.34
C ARG A 233 12.62 -4.55 8.94
N ILE A 234 11.44 -3.96 9.18
CA ILE A 234 10.28 -4.68 9.72
C ILE A 234 9.78 -5.72 8.72
N LEU A 235 9.76 -5.43 7.42
CA LEU A 235 9.35 -6.39 6.40
C LEU A 235 10.31 -7.60 6.36
N VAL A 236 11.61 -7.38 6.47
CA VAL A 236 12.62 -8.46 6.56
C VAL A 236 12.37 -9.32 7.80
N ASP A 237 12.25 -8.72 8.99
CA ASP A 237 11.96 -9.43 10.25
C ASP A 237 10.64 -10.23 10.16
N PHE A 238 9.60 -9.65 9.59
CA PHE A 238 8.31 -10.33 9.40
C PHE A 238 8.45 -11.52 8.47
N ARG A 239 9.17 -11.39 7.36
CA ARG A 239 9.38 -12.51 6.44
C ARG A 239 10.12 -13.65 7.12
N GLU A 240 11.23 -13.37 7.79
CA GLU A 240 12.02 -14.39 8.51
C GLU A 240 11.19 -15.15 9.54
N ARG A 241 10.30 -14.45 10.24
CA ARG A 241 9.36 -15.06 11.19
C ARG A 241 8.31 -15.91 10.47
N THR A 242 7.72 -15.40 9.40
CA THR A 242 6.71 -16.11 8.61
C THR A 242 7.26 -17.38 7.97
N MET A 243 8.52 -17.38 7.52
CA MET A 243 9.19 -18.56 6.94
C MET A 243 9.14 -19.80 7.84
N LYS A 244 9.09 -19.62 9.17
CA LYS A 244 8.98 -20.74 10.13
C LYS A 244 7.65 -21.50 10.00
N SER A 245 6.61 -20.83 9.52
CA SER A 245 5.24 -21.35 9.42
C SER A 245 4.69 -21.42 8.00
N ASN A 246 5.35 -20.73 7.07
CA ASN A 246 5.12 -20.77 5.63
C ASN A 246 6.49 -20.71 4.92
N PRO A 247 7.19 -21.84 4.74
CA PRO A 247 8.50 -21.89 4.10
C PRO A 247 8.50 -21.41 2.65
N ASP A 248 7.34 -21.43 1.99
CA ASP A 248 7.17 -21.07 0.58
C ASP A 248 6.86 -19.58 0.39
N ILE A 249 6.96 -18.75 1.44
CA ILE A 249 6.77 -17.30 1.30
C ILE A 249 7.78 -16.72 0.31
N GLY A 250 7.27 -15.98 -0.69
CA GLY A 250 8.07 -15.32 -1.71
C GLY A 250 9.19 -14.44 -1.17
N GLU A 251 10.16 -14.15 -2.01
CA GLU A 251 11.28 -13.26 -1.66
C GLU A 251 10.84 -11.79 -1.59
N LEU A 252 11.48 -11.02 -0.70
CA LEU A 252 11.36 -9.56 -0.75
C LEU A 252 12.20 -9.00 -1.90
N GLY A 253 11.70 -7.94 -2.53
CA GLY A 253 12.45 -7.20 -3.55
C GLY A 253 13.85 -6.81 -3.09
N SER A 254 14.78 -6.78 -4.05
CA SER A 254 16.19 -6.48 -3.76
C SER A 254 16.39 -5.11 -3.11
N GLY A 255 15.56 -4.12 -3.46
CA GLY A 255 15.61 -2.79 -2.84
C GLY A 255 15.21 -2.81 -1.37
N ILE A 256 14.20 -3.61 -1.03
CA ILE A 256 13.75 -3.74 0.36
C ILE A 256 14.87 -4.28 1.24
N ARG A 257 15.55 -5.33 0.77
CA ARG A 257 16.69 -5.95 1.49
C ARG A 257 17.87 -4.98 1.58
N ALA A 258 18.26 -4.36 0.47
CA ALA A 258 19.37 -3.40 0.46
C ALA A 258 19.15 -2.22 1.41
N VAL A 259 17.94 -1.64 1.41
CA VAL A 259 17.59 -0.52 2.31
C VAL A 259 17.51 -0.98 3.78
N ALA A 260 17.01 -2.19 4.04
CA ALA A 260 17.02 -2.76 5.39
C ALA A 260 18.47 -2.90 5.92
N ASP A 261 19.40 -3.30 5.05
CA ASP A 261 20.83 -3.46 5.32
C ASP A 261 21.61 -2.13 5.38
N GLY A 262 20.94 -1.00 5.13
CA GLY A 262 21.52 0.34 5.29
C GLY A 262 22.01 1.00 4.00
N ALA A 263 21.59 0.54 2.82
CA ALA A 263 21.80 1.27 1.58
C ALA A 263 21.28 2.72 1.68
N VAL A 264 21.94 3.63 0.95
CA VAL A 264 21.50 5.03 0.83
C VAL A 264 20.08 5.05 0.27
N LEU A 265 19.20 5.82 0.93
CA LEU A 265 17.83 6.02 0.52
C LEU A 265 17.55 7.50 0.32
N ALA A 266 17.25 7.88 -0.92
CA ALA A 266 16.77 9.20 -1.29
C ALA A 266 15.23 9.21 -1.43
N LEU A 267 14.68 10.39 -1.69
CA LEU A 267 13.26 10.59 -1.96
C LEU A 267 13.09 11.26 -3.32
N ASP A 268 12.28 10.68 -4.21
CA ASP A 268 11.83 11.37 -5.41
C ASP A 268 10.80 12.45 -4.99
N PRO A 269 11.07 13.75 -5.22
CA PRO A 269 10.14 14.81 -4.86
C PRO A 269 8.88 14.80 -5.73
N THR A 270 8.86 14.03 -6.81
CA THR A 270 7.74 13.93 -7.75
C THR A 270 6.73 12.89 -7.28
N ILE A 271 5.45 13.23 -7.36
CA ILE A 271 4.38 12.23 -7.31
C ILE A 271 4.04 11.82 -8.74
N ARG A 272 4.28 10.54 -9.04
CA ARG A 272 4.07 9.97 -10.36
C ARG A 272 2.62 9.52 -10.52
N LEU A 273 2.14 9.50 -11.76
CA LEU A 273 0.79 9.06 -12.10
C LEU A 273 0.83 7.71 -12.79
N LEU A 274 -0.07 6.83 -12.36
CA LEU A 274 -0.29 5.53 -12.97
C LEU A 274 -1.72 5.45 -13.50
N ILE A 275 -1.88 5.28 -14.81
CA ILE A 275 -3.20 5.30 -15.45
C ILE A 275 -3.57 3.91 -15.98
N ASP A 276 -4.68 3.33 -15.52
CA ASP A 276 -5.25 2.12 -16.16
C ASP A 276 -6.00 2.51 -17.44
N GLY A 277 -5.35 2.29 -18.57
CA GLY A 277 -5.85 2.52 -19.93
C GLY A 277 -6.42 1.29 -20.62
N ARG A 278 -6.42 0.09 -20.00
CA ARG A 278 -6.74 -1.18 -20.67
C ARG A 278 -8.18 -1.27 -21.19
N LYS A 279 -9.09 -0.45 -20.66
CA LYS A 279 -10.49 -0.33 -21.13
C LYS A 279 -10.77 0.93 -21.95
N ASP A 280 -9.74 1.73 -22.22
CA ASP A 280 -9.86 2.90 -23.08
C ASP A 280 -9.65 2.51 -24.55
N THR A 281 -10.28 3.25 -25.47
CA THR A 281 -10.16 3.01 -26.91
C THR A 281 -8.98 3.76 -27.55
N GLY A 282 -8.03 4.26 -26.74
CA GLY A 282 -6.90 5.08 -27.16
C GLY A 282 -7.12 6.60 -26.97
N ARG A 283 -8.36 7.03 -26.73
CA ARG A 283 -8.73 8.44 -26.55
C ARG A 283 -7.97 9.12 -25.42
N PHE A 284 -7.71 8.42 -24.32
CA PHE A 284 -6.97 8.98 -23.19
C PHE A 284 -5.52 9.27 -23.59
N ALA A 285 -4.87 8.32 -24.25
CA ALA A 285 -3.51 8.49 -24.75
C ALA A 285 -3.42 9.69 -25.70
N ASP A 286 -4.37 9.80 -26.63
CA ASP A 286 -4.37 10.84 -27.67
C ASP A 286 -4.64 12.25 -27.13
N ARG A 287 -5.45 12.38 -26.07
CA ARG A 287 -6.00 13.69 -25.65
C ARG A 287 -5.56 14.17 -24.28
N HIS A 288 -5.18 13.26 -23.39
CA HIS A 288 -5.03 13.58 -21.97
C HIS A 288 -3.65 13.21 -21.41
N LEU A 289 -2.91 12.30 -22.06
CA LEU A 289 -1.61 11.87 -21.55
C LEU A 289 -0.52 12.95 -21.70
N ALA A 290 -0.53 13.73 -22.78
CA ALA A 290 0.50 14.74 -23.01
C ALA A 290 0.52 15.83 -21.91
N PRO A 291 -0.61 16.47 -21.54
CA PRO A 291 -0.64 17.41 -20.42
C PRO A 291 -0.15 16.81 -19.09
N LEU A 292 -0.42 15.53 -18.83
CA LEU A 292 0.07 14.86 -17.62
C LEU A 292 1.59 14.71 -17.61
N LYS A 293 2.19 14.42 -18.77
CA LYS A 293 3.64 14.24 -18.93
C LYS A 293 4.43 15.55 -18.88
N GLU A 294 3.78 16.69 -19.10
CA GLU A 294 4.41 18.01 -18.96
C GLU A 294 4.72 18.34 -17.50
N GLU A 295 3.91 17.85 -16.55
CA GLU A 295 3.99 18.22 -15.12
C GLU A 295 4.46 17.10 -14.19
N THR A 296 4.36 15.84 -14.64
CA THR A 296 4.83 14.69 -13.84
C THR A 296 5.16 13.48 -14.71
N THR A 297 5.85 12.50 -14.12
CA THR A 297 5.97 11.18 -14.75
C THR A 297 4.60 10.50 -14.75
N ALA A 298 4.02 10.32 -15.95
CA ALA A 298 2.76 9.60 -16.14
C ALA A 298 2.98 8.31 -16.94
N HIS A 299 2.61 7.18 -16.35
CA HIS A 299 2.68 5.85 -16.94
C HIS A 299 1.28 5.35 -17.30
N LEU A 300 1.09 4.95 -18.56
CA LEU A 300 -0.19 4.43 -19.06
C LEU A 300 -0.09 2.92 -19.23
N VAL A 301 -0.94 2.18 -18.51
CA VAL A 301 -1.06 0.73 -18.61
C VAL A 301 -2.07 0.38 -19.70
N GLN A 302 -1.63 -0.22 -20.80
CA GLN A 302 -2.49 -0.63 -21.92
C GLN A 302 -2.59 -2.16 -22.04
N LYS A 303 -1.63 -2.89 -21.48
CA LYS A 303 -1.55 -4.35 -21.42
C LYS A 303 -0.82 -4.79 -20.15
N ASP A 304 -0.87 -6.08 -19.83
CA ASP A 304 -0.31 -6.62 -18.59
C ASP A 304 1.20 -6.38 -18.45
N ALA A 305 1.95 -6.38 -19.55
CA ALA A 305 3.38 -6.05 -19.55
C ALA A 305 3.67 -4.62 -19.04
N ASP A 306 2.69 -3.72 -19.14
CA ASP A 306 2.82 -2.34 -18.67
C ASP A 306 2.50 -2.21 -17.16
N LEU A 307 2.09 -3.30 -16.48
CA LEU A 307 1.89 -3.29 -15.01
C LEU A 307 3.21 -3.15 -14.23
N ILE A 308 4.34 -3.41 -14.89
CA ILE A 308 5.66 -3.16 -14.33
C ILE A 308 5.90 -1.65 -14.31
N LEU A 309 6.17 -1.11 -13.12
CA LEU A 309 6.43 0.31 -12.93
C LEU A 309 7.74 0.69 -13.62
N PRO A 310 7.76 1.78 -14.41
CA PRO A 310 8.98 2.22 -15.03
C PRO A 310 9.92 2.78 -13.97
N VAL A 311 11.19 2.39 -14.06
CA VAL A 311 12.27 3.01 -13.29
C VAL A 311 12.54 4.38 -13.90
N GLY A 312 12.60 5.41 -13.06
CA GLY A 312 12.99 6.74 -13.52
C GLY A 312 14.40 6.71 -14.09
N THR A 313 14.57 6.99 -15.38
CA THR A 313 15.87 7.46 -15.87
C THR A 313 16.11 8.78 -15.18
N THR A 314 17.19 8.92 -14.41
CA THR A 314 17.63 10.18 -13.86
C THR A 314 17.63 11.22 -14.98
N ALA A 315 16.61 12.07 -15.02
CA ALA A 315 16.75 13.35 -15.71
C ALA A 315 17.85 14.05 -14.93
N ALA A 316 19.03 14.17 -15.54
CA ALA A 316 20.09 15.01 -15.01
C ALA A 316 19.42 16.33 -14.60
N ALA A 317 19.52 16.67 -13.31
CA ALA A 317 19.03 17.94 -12.81
C ALA A 317 19.54 19.01 -13.76
N ALA A 318 18.62 19.73 -14.42
CA ALA A 318 19.01 20.89 -15.19
C ALA A 318 19.80 21.80 -14.23
N PRO A 319 21.00 22.25 -14.61
CA PRO A 319 21.80 23.08 -13.73
C PRO A 319 20.97 24.31 -13.36
N VAL A 320 20.83 24.54 -12.05
CA VAL A 320 20.33 25.81 -11.53
C VAL A 320 21.33 26.86 -11.99
N THR A 321 20.94 27.64 -12.99
CA THR A 321 21.68 28.83 -13.39
C THR A 321 21.35 29.93 -12.39
N ASP A 322 22.30 30.24 -11.52
CA ASP A 322 22.47 31.58 -10.94
C ASP A 322 23.61 32.29 -11.69
#